data_AF-A0A4V1L541-F1
#
_entry.id   AF-A0A4V1L541-F1
#
_cell.length_a   1.000
_cell.length_b   1.000
_cell.length_c   1.000
_cell.angle_alpha   90.00
_cell.angle_beta   90.00
_cell.angle_gamma   90.00
#
_symmetry.space_group_name_H-M   'P 1'
#
loop_
_entity.id
_entity.type
_entity.pdbx_description
1 polymer ?
#
loop_
_entity_poly.entity_id
_entity_poly.type
_entity_poly.pdbx_seq_one_letter_code
_entity_poly.pdbx_strand_id
1 'polypeptide(L)'
;MGTQWKIDWPKMGPSILIATALIVAIRTAKWAAKAAGDPLISDVDNDLDREVSYAACITIRVMHELMKKHESLFPGKREPIFDGIHDEDVAE
;
A
#
# COMPACT_ATOMS: atom_id res chain seq x y z
N MET A 1 -11.16 29.87 3.32
CA MET A 1 -11.24 28.45 2.91
C MET A 1 -10.39 27.61 3.84
N GLY A 2 -10.99 26.68 4.59
CA GLY A 2 -10.24 25.73 5.40
C GLY A 2 -9.53 24.70 4.52
N THR A 3 -8.37 24.21 4.94
CA THR A 3 -7.70 23.08 4.28
C THR A 3 -7.68 21.91 5.24
N GLN A 4 -8.09 20.73 4.78
CA GLN A 4 -7.95 19.49 5.51
C GLN A 4 -6.65 18.78 5.10
N TRP A 5 -5.95 18.22 6.07
CA TRP A 5 -4.85 17.32 5.78
C TRP A 5 -5.42 15.97 5.35
N LYS A 6 -4.95 15.47 4.20
CA LYS A 6 -5.36 14.16 3.70
C LYS A 6 -4.16 13.44 3.12
N ILE A 7 -4.12 12.14 3.34
CA ILE A 7 -3.01 11.31 2.91
C ILE A 7 -3.01 11.16 1.37
N ASP A 8 -1.83 11.27 0.76
CA ASP A 8 -1.60 11.22 -0.68
C ASP A 8 -1.31 9.78 -1.14
N TRP A 9 -2.38 9.01 -1.37
CA TRP A 9 -2.31 7.61 -1.80
C TRP A 9 -1.41 7.35 -3.03
N PRO A 10 -1.46 8.15 -4.10
CA PRO A 10 -0.53 8.01 -5.23
C PRO A 10 0.94 8.03 -4.83
N LYS A 11 1.34 8.89 -3.87
CA LYS A 11 2.72 8.96 -3.39
C LYS A 11 3.14 7.79 -2.51
N MET A 12 2.19 6.99 -2.03
CA MET A 12 2.47 5.82 -1.21
C MET A 12 2.70 4.54 -2.03
N GLY A 13 2.45 4.57 -3.34
CA GLY A 13 2.68 3.43 -4.24
C GLY A 13 4.08 2.81 -4.11
N PRO A 14 5.18 3.58 -4.14
CA PRO A 14 6.53 3.03 -3.98
C PRO A 14 6.75 2.35 -2.63
N SER A 15 6.25 2.92 -1.53
CA SER A 15 6.37 2.34 -0.19
C SER A 15 5.64 1.01 -0.07
N ILE A 16 4.42 0.92 -0.63
CA ILE A 16 3.64 -0.32 -0.67
C ILE A 16 4.38 -1.37 -1.50
N LEU A 17 4.92 -0.99 -2.65
CA LEU A 17 5.65 -1.90 -3.54
C LEU A 17 6.90 -2.47 -2.85
N ILE A 18 7.72 -1.62 -2.22
CA ILE A 18 8.93 -2.05 -1.51
C ILE A 18 8.59 -2.97 -0.34
N ALA A 19 7.63 -2.59 0.50
CA ALA A 19 7.23 -3.41 1.65
C ALA A 19 6.67 -4.77 1.22
N THR A 20 5.83 -4.78 0.17
CA THR A 20 5.30 -6.03 -0.41
C THR A 20 6.42 -6.90 -0.96
N ALA A 21 7.33 -6.33 -1.76
CA ALA A 21 8.47 -7.06 -2.32
C ALA A 21 9.39 -7.65 -1.25
N LEU A 22 9.63 -6.93 -0.16
CA LEU A 22 10.43 -7.44 0.97
C LEU A 22 9.74 -8.63 1.67
N ILE A 23 8.43 -8.57 1.92
CA ILE A 23 7.69 -9.67 2.54
C ILE A 23 7.71 -10.90 1.63
N VAL A 24 7.49 -10.71 0.32
CA VAL A 24 7.58 -11.80 -0.67
C VAL A 24 8.97 -12.41 -0.64
N ALA A 25 10.03 -11.61 -0.76
CA ALA A 25 11.41 -12.09 -0.78
C ALA A 25 11.78 -12.88 0.49
N ILE A 26 11.36 -12.44 1.67
CA ILE A 26 11.61 -13.16 2.93
C ILE A 26 10.89 -14.52 2.96
N ARG A 27 9.65 -14.56 2.46
CA ARG A 27 8.82 -15.78 2.50
C ARG A 27 9.23 -16.77 1.42
N THR A 28 9.63 -16.29 0.25
CA THR A 28 10.12 -17.12 -0.86
C THR A 28 11.59 -17.55 -0.69
N ALA A 29 12.38 -16.85 0.14
CA ALA A 29 13.74 -17.30 0.48
C ALA A 29 13.77 -18.72 1.07
N LYS A 30 12.71 -19.13 1.77
CA LYS A 30 12.54 -20.52 2.26
C LYS A 30 12.39 -21.53 1.12
N TRP A 31 11.86 -21.12 -0.03
CA TRP A 31 11.64 -22.00 -1.17
C TRP A 31 12.88 -22.16 -2.02
N ALA A 32 13.70 -21.10 -2.17
CA ALA A 32 15.02 -21.23 -2.81
C ALA A 32 15.89 -22.29 -2.12
N ALA A 33 15.81 -22.38 -0.78
CA ALA A 33 16.50 -23.43 -0.02
C ALA A 33 15.91 -24.84 -0.22
N LYS A 34 14.61 -24.95 -0.55
CA LYS A 34 13.91 -26.22 -0.77
C LYS A 34 14.04 -26.71 -2.23
N ALA A 35 14.02 -25.79 -3.19
CA ALA A 35 14.23 -26.04 -4.62
C ALA A 35 15.65 -26.51 -4.94
N ALA A 36 16.64 -26.16 -4.11
CA ALA A 36 17.99 -26.73 -4.20
C ALA A 36 18.01 -28.28 -4.07
N GLY A 37 16.94 -28.90 -3.54
CA GLY A 37 16.79 -30.35 -3.44
C GLY A 37 15.88 -30.99 -4.50
N ASP A 38 15.15 -30.22 -5.30
CA ASP A 38 14.19 -30.75 -6.29
C ASP A 38 14.11 -29.84 -7.55
N PRO A 39 14.69 -30.28 -8.69
CA PRO A 39 14.76 -29.48 -9.92
C PRO A 39 13.42 -29.37 -10.68
N LEU A 40 12.34 -30.01 -10.22
CA LEU A 40 11.00 -29.89 -10.81
C LEU A 40 10.16 -28.74 -10.24
N ILE A 41 10.65 -28.00 -9.24
CA ILE A 41 10.00 -26.79 -8.76
C ILE A 41 10.12 -25.71 -9.83
N SER A 42 9.08 -25.53 -10.64
CA SER A 42 9.02 -24.47 -11.65
C SER A 42 8.90 -23.10 -11.00
N ASP A 43 9.64 -22.09 -11.51
CA ASP A 43 9.58 -20.68 -11.11
C ASP A 43 8.18 -20.02 -11.24
N VAL A 44 7.21 -20.73 -11.82
CA VAL A 44 5.80 -20.31 -11.99
C VAL A 44 4.92 -21.13 -11.05
N ASP A 45 5.21 -21.05 -9.76
CA ASP A 45 4.44 -21.74 -8.74
C ASP A 45 3.16 -20.95 -8.40
N ASN A 46 2.00 -21.62 -8.38
CA ASN A 46 0.73 -21.02 -7.91
C ASN A 46 0.85 -20.50 -6.47
N ASP A 47 1.75 -21.10 -5.68
CA ASP A 47 2.03 -20.64 -4.35
C ASP A 47 2.70 -19.25 -4.35
N LEU A 48 3.51 -18.89 -5.38
CA LEU A 48 4.16 -17.58 -5.46
C LEU A 48 3.14 -16.44 -5.61
N ASP A 49 2.18 -16.58 -6.53
CA ASP A 49 1.12 -15.59 -6.72
C ASP A 49 0.26 -15.41 -5.46
N ARG A 50 0.03 -16.52 -4.73
CA ARG A 50 -0.64 -16.50 -3.44
C ARG A 50 0.17 -15.73 -2.39
N GLU A 51 1.48 -15.92 -2.36
CA GLU A 51 2.38 -15.20 -1.45
C GLU A 51 2.47 -13.70 -1.78
N VAL A 52 2.51 -13.35 -3.06
CA VAL A 52 2.43 -11.94 -3.51
C VAL A 52 1.13 -11.30 -3.05
N SER A 53 0.00 -11.97 -3.27
CA SER A 53 -1.32 -11.50 -2.84
C SER A 53 -1.41 -11.34 -1.32
N TYR A 54 -0.87 -12.30 -0.57
CA TYR A 54 -0.79 -12.26 0.89
C TYR A 54 0.06 -11.08 1.37
N ALA A 55 1.26 -10.90 0.81
CA ALA A 55 2.18 -9.83 1.16
C ALA A 55 1.58 -8.44 0.92
N ALA A 56 0.88 -8.27 -0.20
CA ALA A 56 0.18 -7.02 -0.51
C ALA A 56 -0.90 -6.72 0.53
N CYS A 57 -1.71 -7.73 0.90
CA CYS A 57 -2.76 -7.60 1.90
C CYS A 57 -2.20 -7.22 3.28
N ILE A 58 -1.13 -7.88 3.73
CA ILE A 58 -0.48 -7.56 5.00
C ILE A 58 0.11 -6.15 4.99
N THR A 59 0.78 -5.75 3.91
CA THR A 59 1.35 -4.40 3.75
C THR A 59 0.26 -3.33 3.90
N ILE A 60 -0.86 -3.48 3.21
CA ILE A 60 -1.99 -2.55 3.29
C ILE A 60 -2.57 -2.49 4.71
N ARG A 61 -2.68 -3.63 5.41
CA ARG A 61 -3.19 -3.67 6.80
C ARG A 61 -2.27 -2.95 7.78
N VAL A 62 -0.96 -3.21 7.71
CA VAL A 62 0.05 -2.54 8.54
C VAL A 62 0.00 -1.04 8.30
N MET A 63 -0.05 -0.64 7.03
CA MET A 63 -0.13 0.74 6.62
C MET A 63 -1.38 1.43 7.16
N HIS A 64 -2.56 0.82 7.05
CA HIS A 64 -3.79 1.35 7.65
C HIS A 64 -3.68 1.53 9.17
N GLU A 65 -3.11 0.58 9.90
CA GLU A 65 -2.93 0.69 11.35
C GLU A 65 -1.95 1.81 11.73
N LEU A 66 -0.88 2.00 10.96
CA LEU A 66 0.07 3.08 11.16
C LEU A 66 -0.55 4.44 10.85
N MET A 67 -1.37 4.55 9.80
CA MET A 67 -2.05 5.80 9.43
C MET A 67 -3.02 6.27 10.52
N LYS A 68 -3.74 5.35 11.18
CA LYS A 68 -4.65 5.68 12.28
C LYS A 68 -3.93 6.30 13.50
N LYS A 69 -2.70 5.86 13.77
CA LYS A 69 -1.94 6.28 14.97
C LYS A 69 -0.95 7.39 14.69
N HIS A 70 -0.42 7.46 13.47
CA HIS A 70 0.72 8.29 13.09
C HIS A 70 0.56 8.82 11.65
N GLU A 71 -0.53 9.53 11.39
CA GLU A 71 -0.83 10.11 10.07
C GLU A 71 0.31 10.99 9.53
N SER A 72 1.07 11.66 10.40
CA SER A 72 2.20 12.51 10.02
C SER A 72 3.41 11.76 9.45
N LEU A 73 3.48 10.43 9.59
CA LEU A 73 4.55 9.62 8.98
C LEU A 73 4.36 9.45 7.47
N PHE A 74 3.15 9.68 6.97
CA PHE A 74 2.82 9.42 5.58
C PHE A 74 2.75 10.74 4.79
N PRO A 75 3.16 10.72 3.51
CA PRO A 75 3.01 11.90 2.65
C PRO A 75 1.53 12.25 2.54
N GLY A 76 1.19 13.45 2.98
CA GLY A 76 -0.15 14.02 2.81
C GLY A 76 -0.10 15.27 1.96
N LYS A 77 -1.27 15.72 1.54
CA LYS A 77 -1.49 17.02 0.90
C LYS A 77 -2.61 17.75 1.64
N ARG A 78 -2.55 19.07 1.59
CA ARG A 78 -3.67 19.91 2.03
C ARG A 78 -4.69 19.95 0.90
N GLU A 79 -5.86 19.35 1.14
CA GLU A 79 -7.01 19.50 0.24
C GLU A 79 -7.90 20.65 0.76
N PRO A 80 -8.42 21.52 -0.13
CA PRO A 80 -9.41 22.50 0.27
C PRO A 80 -10.64 21.78 0.80
N ILE A 81 -11.18 22.26 1.92
CA ILE A 81 -12.48 21.82 2.42
C ILE A 81 -13.50 22.47 1.50
N PHE A 82 -14.20 21.64 0.73
CA PHE A 82 -15.30 22.08 -0.13
C PHE A 82 -16.47 22.44 0.79
N ASP A 83 -16.55 23.70 1.16
CA ASP A 83 -17.74 24.27 1.78
C ASP A 83 -18.70 24.49 0.61
N GLY A 84 -19.79 23.72 0.53
CA GLY A 84 -20.68 23.64 -0.64
C GLY A 84 -21.45 24.92 -0.96
N ILE A 85 -20.96 26.08 -0.53
CA ILE A 85 -21.48 27.40 -0.89
C ILE A 85 -20.73 27.80 -2.16
N HIS A 86 -21.29 27.37 -3.28
CA HIS A 86 -20.93 27.89 -4.58
C HIS A 86 -21.39 29.37 -4.67
N ASP A 87 -20.51 30.24 -5.18
CA ASP A 87 -20.77 31.68 -5.45
C ASP A 87 -21.87 31.92 -6.52
N GLU A 88 -22.45 30.85 -7.05
CA GLU A 88 -23.50 30.83 -8.08
C GLU A 88 -24.93 30.74 -7.50
N ASP A 89 -25.10 30.54 -6.18
CA ASP A 89 -26.41 30.50 -5.50
C ASP A 89 -26.82 31.84 -4.83
N VAL A 90 -26.04 32.92 -5.01
CA VAL A 90 -26.33 34.26 -4.44
C VAL A 90 -26.91 35.23 -5.49
N ALA A 91 -27.19 34.75 -6.70
CA ALA A 91 -27.71 35.54 -7.80
C ALA A 91 -29.00 34.94 -8.39
N GLU A 92 -30.05 34.80 -7.57
CA GLU A 92 -31.44 34.82 -8.06
C GLU A 92 -32.38 35.49 -7.03
#